data_AF-A0AAV7K2H6-F1
#
_entry.id   AF-A0AAV7K2H6-F1
#
_cell.length_a   1.000
_cell.length_b   1.000
_cell.length_c   1.000
_cell.angle_alpha   90.00
_cell.angle_beta   90.00
_cell.angle_gamma   90.00
#
_symmetry.space_group_name_H-M   'P 1'
#
loop_
_entity.id
_entity.type
_entity.pdbx_description
1 polymer ?
#
loop_
_entity_poly.entity_id
_entity_poly.type
_entity_poly.pdbx_seq_one_letter_code
_entity_poly.pdbx_strand_id
1 'polypeptide(L)'
;MTDNLSRSLQTKTISAHEGQTLVKITLSTLLKMRTEINFNLFWKYIECRRSSIEVSSPALPRKRKIPRRYETDGNTTEYPTSVEERYRKIYFQIIDLTMAAIKDRFDQKGFQMLQNLETALTSSESASDSDLIGSIIAFYGDEFTHADRLQTQLKLLHCSGAALTDLPSIITYLKSLNSTEKSFFSEVIKIVKLILVMPATNATSERSFSALRRLKTWLRTTTCQARLNWCLLLHVHKQRTDGLPLKELVNEFVTCNESRMRLFGRYPE
;
A
#
# COMPACT_ATOMS: atom_id res chain seq x y z
N MET A 1 -7.24 7.92 -13.58
CA MET A 1 -6.74 6.55 -13.89
C MET A 1 -5.94 5.97 -12.73
N THR A 2 -4.84 6.60 -12.32
CA THR A 2 -4.11 6.22 -11.09
C THR A 2 -5.00 6.28 -9.84
N ASP A 3 -5.92 7.25 -9.78
CA ASP A 3 -6.95 7.32 -8.73
C ASP A 3 -7.89 6.11 -8.73
N ASN A 4 -8.32 5.63 -9.91
CA ASN A 4 -9.18 4.44 -10.02
C ASN A 4 -8.44 3.19 -9.51
N LEU A 5 -7.18 3.01 -9.90
CA LEU A 5 -6.33 1.94 -9.37
C LEU A 5 -6.24 2.04 -7.84
N SER A 6 -5.98 3.24 -7.31
CA SER A 6 -5.89 3.45 -5.87
C SER A 6 -7.19 3.09 -5.15
N ARG A 7 -8.34 3.49 -5.68
CA ARG A 7 -9.65 3.16 -5.10
C ARG A 7 -9.95 1.67 -5.16
N SER A 8 -9.67 1.03 -6.29
CA SER A 8 -9.87 -0.42 -6.44
C SER A 8 -9.01 -1.22 -5.47
N LEU A 9 -7.75 -0.84 -5.30
CA LEU A 9 -6.84 -1.47 -4.33
C LEU A 9 -7.28 -1.27 -2.88
N GLN A 10 -7.98 -0.18 -2.56
CA GLN A 10 -8.49 0.07 -1.20
C GLN A 10 -9.74 -0.77 -0.85
N THR A 11 -10.29 -1.55 -1.80
CA THR A 11 -11.43 -2.43 -1.51
C THR A 11 -11.00 -3.62 -0.66
N LYS A 12 -11.90 -4.10 0.22
CA LYS A 12 -11.59 -5.18 1.18
C LYS A 12 -11.56 -6.58 0.57
N THR A 13 -12.11 -6.72 -0.63
CA THR A 13 -12.32 -8.01 -1.30
C THR A 13 -11.29 -8.28 -2.38
N ILE A 14 -10.40 -7.32 -2.67
CA ILE A 14 -9.45 -7.46 -3.76
C ILE A 14 -8.39 -8.50 -3.43
N SER A 15 -8.17 -9.39 -4.37
CA SER A 15 -7.12 -10.41 -4.31
C SER A 15 -5.76 -9.82 -4.71
N ALA A 16 -4.64 -10.42 -4.27
CA ALA A 16 -3.32 -9.95 -4.66
C ALA A 16 -3.07 -10.18 -6.16
N HIS A 17 -3.60 -11.28 -6.69
CA HIS A 17 -3.59 -11.56 -8.13
C HIS A 17 -4.36 -10.48 -8.92
N GLU A 18 -5.60 -10.18 -8.53
CA GLU A 18 -6.41 -9.11 -9.12
C GLU A 18 -5.73 -7.73 -9.03
N GLY A 19 -5.11 -7.44 -7.88
CA GLY A 19 -4.32 -6.22 -7.70
C GLY A 19 -3.21 -6.11 -8.74
N GLN A 20 -2.48 -7.20 -9.00
CA GLN A 20 -1.39 -7.19 -9.97
C GLN A 20 -1.88 -7.09 -11.43
N THR A 21 -2.99 -7.74 -11.78
CA THR A 21 -3.56 -7.62 -13.13
C THR A 21 -4.00 -6.18 -13.40
N LEU A 22 -4.65 -5.53 -12.43
CA LEU A 22 -4.99 -4.10 -12.51
C LEU A 22 -3.75 -3.23 -12.67
N VAL A 23 -2.69 -3.49 -11.90
CA VAL A 23 -1.41 -2.79 -12.05
C VAL A 23 -0.84 -2.95 -13.45
N LYS A 24 -0.78 -4.17 -13.99
CA LYS A 24 -0.32 -4.45 -15.37
C LYS A 24 -1.15 -3.69 -16.40
N ILE A 25 -2.48 -3.68 -16.26
CA ILE A 25 -3.38 -2.91 -17.13
C ILE A 25 -3.07 -1.41 -17.04
N THR A 26 -2.91 -0.86 -15.83
CA THR A 26 -2.57 0.56 -15.68
C THR A 26 -1.21 0.92 -16.26
N LEU A 27 -0.20 0.05 -16.13
CA LEU A 27 1.11 0.28 -16.75
C LEU A 27 1.02 0.25 -18.27
N SER A 28 0.27 -0.71 -18.84
CA SER A 28 0.07 -0.78 -20.29
C SER A 28 -0.66 0.45 -20.85
N THR A 29 -1.62 0.99 -20.11
CA THR A 29 -2.34 2.20 -20.51
C THR A 29 -1.46 3.45 -20.40
N LEU A 30 -0.66 3.58 -19.33
CA LEU A 30 0.34 4.65 -19.21
C LEU A 30 1.38 4.60 -20.34
N LEU A 31 1.82 3.39 -20.73
CA LEU A 31 2.68 3.20 -21.90
C LEU A 31 2.04 3.69 -23.19
N LYS A 32 0.75 3.39 -23.41
CA LYS A 32 0.01 3.90 -24.58
C LYS A 32 -0.07 5.43 -24.56
N MET A 33 -0.24 6.04 -23.38
CA MET A 33 -0.24 7.50 -23.20
C MET A 33 1.13 8.14 -23.47
N ARG A 34 2.22 7.38 -23.34
CA ARG A 34 3.60 7.81 -23.61
C ARG A 34 3.93 7.85 -25.12
N THR A 35 3.08 8.51 -25.91
CA THR A 35 3.27 8.71 -27.35
C THR A 35 3.11 10.18 -27.71
N GLU A 36 3.78 10.61 -28.79
CA GLU A 36 3.68 12.01 -29.25
C GLU A 36 2.26 12.38 -29.68
N ILE A 37 1.53 11.43 -30.28
CA ILE A 37 0.14 11.64 -30.70
C ILE A 37 -0.73 12.00 -29.49
N ASN A 38 -0.58 11.26 -28.38
CA ASN A 38 -1.34 11.53 -27.17
C ASN A 38 -0.92 12.83 -26.48
N PHE A 39 0.38 13.18 -26.53
CA PHE A 39 0.83 14.49 -26.09
C PHE A 39 0.17 15.62 -26.89
N ASN A 40 0.14 15.52 -28.22
CA ASN A 40 -0.45 16.53 -29.09
C ASN A 40 -1.96 16.68 -28.84
N LEU A 41 -2.68 15.58 -28.64
CA LEU A 41 -4.10 15.61 -28.27
C LEU A 41 -4.32 16.26 -26.91
N PHE A 42 -3.48 15.93 -25.92
CA PHE A 42 -3.50 16.53 -24.59
C PHE A 42 -3.20 18.04 -24.63
N TRP A 43 -2.22 18.45 -25.43
CA TRP A 43 -1.86 19.84 -25.64
C TRP A 43 -3.02 20.64 -26.25
N LYS A 44 -3.61 20.14 -27.35
CA LYS A 44 -4.79 20.74 -27.98
C LYS A 44 -5.96 20.88 -27.00
N TYR A 45 -6.23 19.85 -26.20
CA TYR A 45 -7.28 19.89 -25.18
C TYR A 45 -7.04 21.01 -24.15
N ILE A 46 -5.80 21.16 -23.67
CA ILE A 46 -5.42 22.24 -22.76
C ILE A 46 -5.58 23.61 -23.42
N GLU A 47 -5.15 23.77 -24.66
CA GLU A 47 -5.29 25.03 -25.40
C GLU A 47 -6.75 25.43 -25.57
N CYS A 48 -7.64 24.51 -25.96
CA CYS A 48 -9.08 24.77 -26.04
C CYS A 48 -9.65 25.19 -24.68
N ARG A 49 -9.29 24.48 -23.61
CA ARG A 49 -9.76 24.79 -22.25
C ARG A 49 -9.21 26.11 -21.72
N ARG A 50 -7.99 26.47 -22.11
CA ARG A 50 -7.37 27.77 -21.79
C ARG A 50 -8.16 28.91 -22.42
N SER A 51 -8.50 28.78 -23.70
CA SER A 51 -9.30 29.78 -24.42
C SER A 51 -10.67 29.98 -23.77
N SER A 52 -11.29 28.91 -23.23
CA SER A 52 -12.57 29.04 -22.50
C SER A 52 -12.49 29.70 -21.12
N ILE A 53 -11.30 29.80 -20.51
CA ILE A 53 -11.10 30.35 -19.15
C ILE A 53 -10.30 31.67 -19.21
N GLU A 54 -9.98 32.16 -20.41
CA GLU A 54 -9.25 33.42 -20.65
C GLU A 54 -7.90 33.54 -19.91
N VAL A 55 -7.17 32.42 -19.79
CA VAL A 55 -5.86 32.39 -19.11
C VAL A 55 -4.71 32.73 -20.08
N SER A 56 -3.79 33.58 -19.65
CA SER A 56 -2.59 33.96 -20.39
C SER A 56 -1.74 32.74 -20.82
N SER A 57 -1.10 32.82 -21.98
CA SER A 57 -0.25 31.73 -22.49
C SER A 57 0.92 31.46 -21.54
N PRO A 58 1.32 30.19 -21.33
CA PRO A 58 2.48 29.88 -20.52
C PRO A 58 3.76 30.44 -21.16
N ALA A 59 4.60 31.10 -20.35
CA ALA A 59 5.88 31.64 -20.78
C ALA A 59 7.05 30.74 -20.32
N LEU A 60 8.15 30.75 -21.06
CA LEU A 60 9.36 30.06 -20.64
C LEU A 60 9.98 30.74 -19.41
N PRO A 61 10.43 29.97 -18.40
CA PRO A 61 11.05 30.55 -17.21
C PRO A 61 12.37 31.22 -17.58
N ARG A 62 12.62 32.43 -17.07
CA ARG A 62 13.83 33.23 -17.38
C ARG A 62 15.10 32.37 -17.30
N LYS A 63 15.88 32.31 -18.39
CA LYS A 63 17.18 31.65 -18.43
C LYS A 63 18.09 32.26 -17.36
N ARG A 64 18.45 31.47 -16.35
CA ARG A 64 19.44 31.85 -15.34
C ARG A 64 20.83 31.45 -15.84
N LYS A 65 21.80 32.36 -15.75
CA LYS A 65 23.21 32.00 -15.97
C LYS A 65 23.66 31.11 -14.82
N ILE A 66 24.34 30.02 -15.14
CA ILE A 66 24.95 29.14 -14.16
C ILE A 66 26.08 29.93 -13.47
N PRO A 67 26.24 29.88 -12.14
CA PRO A 67 27.38 30.49 -11.47
C PRO A 67 28.69 29.85 -11.97
N ARG A 68 29.71 30.67 -12.28
CA ARG A 68 31.01 30.23 -12.85
C ARG A 68 31.67 29.05 -12.13
N ARG A 69 31.42 28.87 -10.84
CA ARG A 69 31.93 27.73 -10.04
C ARG A 69 31.44 26.36 -10.52
N TYR A 70 30.33 26.31 -11.26
CA TYR A 70 29.73 25.09 -11.80
C TYR A 70 29.82 25.02 -13.34
N GLU A 71 30.60 25.89 -13.98
CA GLU A 71 30.92 25.76 -15.40
C GLU A 71 31.95 24.62 -15.55
N THR A 72 31.46 23.39 -15.70
CA THR A 72 32.28 22.27 -16.18
C THR A 72 32.36 22.37 -17.70
N ASP A 73 33.56 22.39 -18.26
CA ASP A 73 33.81 22.46 -19.70
C ASP A 73 32.96 21.44 -20.48
N GLY A 74 31.97 21.94 -21.24
CA GLY A 74 31.22 21.16 -22.23
C GLY A 74 29.74 20.83 -21.91
N ASN A 75 29.24 20.99 -20.67
CA ASN A 75 27.83 20.69 -20.36
C ASN A 75 26.95 21.95 -20.40
N THR A 76 26.61 22.42 -21.59
CA THR A 76 25.50 23.39 -21.73
C THR A 76 24.18 22.67 -21.44
N THR A 77 23.56 22.94 -20.30
CA THR A 77 22.19 22.47 -20.03
C THR A 77 21.26 22.91 -21.17
N GLU A 78 20.62 21.95 -21.84
CA GLU A 78 19.63 22.21 -22.89
C GLU A 78 18.51 23.09 -22.34
N TYR A 79 18.50 24.36 -22.77
CA TYR A 79 17.37 25.24 -22.49
C TYR A 79 16.30 24.99 -23.55
N PRO A 80 15.04 24.71 -23.15
CA PRO A 80 13.98 24.38 -24.11
C PRO A 80 13.79 25.53 -25.11
N THR A 81 13.69 25.18 -26.40
CA THR A 81 13.57 26.16 -27.48
C THR A 81 12.15 26.69 -27.61
N SER A 82 11.16 25.87 -27.22
CA SER A 82 9.74 26.22 -27.20
C SER A 82 9.07 25.90 -25.86
N VAL A 83 8.00 26.65 -25.55
CA VAL A 83 7.10 26.39 -24.42
C VAL A 83 6.55 24.96 -24.51
N GLU A 84 6.12 24.55 -25.70
CA GLU A 84 5.57 23.23 -25.96
C GLU A 84 6.60 22.13 -25.70
N GLU A 85 7.84 22.32 -26.15
CA GLU A 85 8.93 21.35 -25.95
C GLU A 85 9.26 21.14 -24.47
N ARG A 86 9.23 22.22 -23.67
CA ARG A 86 9.37 22.12 -22.21
C ARG A 86 8.27 21.27 -21.60
N TYR A 87 7.01 21.53 -21.94
CA TYR A 87 5.89 20.76 -21.39
C TYR A 87 5.84 19.34 -21.94
N ARG A 88 6.34 19.08 -23.15
CA ARG A 88 6.56 17.73 -23.70
C ARG A 88 7.55 16.95 -22.82
N LYS A 89 8.70 17.54 -22.49
CA LYS A 89 9.69 16.92 -21.59
C LYS A 89 9.06 16.61 -20.21
N ILE A 90 8.32 17.57 -19.64
CA ILE A 90 7.63 17.38 -18.34
C ILE A 90 6.56 16.28 -18.42
N TYR A 91 5.76 16.25 -19.48
CA TYR A 91 4.70 15.26 -19.68
C TYR A 91 5.27 13.83 -19.64
N PHE A 92 6.32 13.58 -20.43
CA PHE A 92 6.97 12.26 -20.43
C PHE A 92 7.63 11.95 -19.10
N GLN A 93 8.30 12.93 -18.49
CA GLN A 93 8.91 12.73 -17.17
C GLN A 93 7.87 12.34 -16.11
N ILE A 94 6.69 12.97 -16.10
CA ILE A 94 5.62 12.61 -15.18
C ILE A 94 5.16 11.17 -15.43
N ILE A 95 4.91 10.79 -16.69
CA ILE A 95 4.50 9.42 -17.01
C ILE A 95 5.56 8.41 -16.57
N ASP A 96 6.82 8.64 -16.94
CA ASP A 96 7.92 7.74 -16.61
C ASP A 96 8.11 7.62 -15.09
N LEU A 97 8.03 8.72 -14.34
CA LEU A 97 8.09 8.71 -12.87
C LEU A 97 6.90 7.96 -12.25
N THR A 98 5.69 8.18 -12.75
CA THR A 98 4.51 7.46 -12.23
C THR A 98 4.59 5.97 -12.50
N MET A 99 5.06 5.58 -13.69
CA MET A 99 5.27 4.18 -14.02
C MET A 99 6.37 3.54 -13.16
N ALA A 100 7.49 4.23 -12.96
CA ALA A 100 8.58 3.76 -12.12
C ALA A 100 8.11 3.55 -10.67
N ALA A 101 7.37 4.51 -10.10
CA ALA A 101 6.83 4.40 -8.76
C ALA A 101 5.82 3.25 -8.61
N ILE A 102 4.98 3.00 -9.63
CA ILE A 102 4.06 1.86 -9.63
C ILE A 102 4.86 0.54 -9.70
N LYS A 103 5.87 0.44 -10.57
CA LYS A 103 6.71 -0.76 -10.67
C LYS A 103 7.45 -1.05 -9.36
N ASP A 104 8.14 -0.06 -8.82
CA ASP A 104 8.89 -0.18 -7.57
C ASP A 104 8.01 -0.62 -6.39
N ARG A 105 6.74 -0.18 -6.38
CA ARG A 105 5.78 -0.58 -5.35
C ARG A 105 5.29 -2.03 -5.47
N PHE A 106 4.98 -2.49 -6.69
CA PHE A 106 4.33 -3.79 -6.91
C PHE A 106 5.28 -4.92 -7.31
N ASP A 107 6.54 -4.60 -7.65
CA ASP A 107 7.58 -5.57 -7.98
C ASP A 107 8.44 -5.94 -6.75
N GLN A 108 7.84 -5.86 -5.56
CA GLN A 108 8.49 -6.21 -4.31
C GLN A 108 8.39 -7.71 -4.07
N LYS A 109 9.47 -8.32 -3.56
CA LYS A 109 9.51 -9.76 -3.20
C LYS A 109 8.36 -10.18 -2.29
N GLY A 110 7.98 -9.34 -1.33
CA GLY A 110 6.85 -9.62 -0.44
C GLY A 110 5.50 -9.70 -1.16
N PHE A 111 5.28 -8.85 -2.17
CA PHE A 111 4.04 -8.89 -2.95
C PHE A 111 4.00 -10.10 -3.90
N GLN A 112 5.14 -10.48 -4.48
CA GLN A 112 5.28 -11.72 -5.24
C GLN A 112 5.01 -12.96 -4.36
N MET A 113 5.50 -12.95 -3.11
CA MET A 113 5.23 -14.03 -2.17
C MET A 113 3.74 -14.12 -1.82
N LEU A 114 3.06 -12.99 -1.61
CA LEU A 114 1.61 -12.96 -1.37
C LEU A 114 0.83 -13.58 -2.55
N GLN A 115 1.26 -13.32 -3.78
CA GLN A 115 0.69 -13.97 -4.96
C GLN A 115 0.94 -15.47 -4.96
N ASN A 116 2.15 -15.92 -4.64
CA ASN A 116 2.46 -17.35 -4.57
C ASN A 116 1.59 -18.07 -3.53
N LEU A 117 1.37 -17.46 -2.37
CA LEU A 117 0.47 -18.01 -1.34
C LEU A 117 -0.98 -18.12 -1.85
N GLU A 118 -1.47 -17.10 -2.56
CA GLU A 118 -2.81 -17.09 -3.11
C GLU A 118 -2.97 -18.10 -4.26
N THR A 119 -2.00 -18.18 -5.18
CA THR A 119 -2.04 -19.13 -6.29
C THR A 119 -1.95 -20.57 -5.82
N ALA A 120 -1.16 -20.84 -4.77
CA ALA A 120 -1.10 -22.16 -4.12
C ALA A 120 -2.46 -22.62 -3.57
N LEU A 121 -3.30 -21.70 -3.09
CA LEU A 121 -4.62 -22.01 -2.53
C LEU A 121 -5.72 -22.14 -3.58
N THR A 122 -5.62 -21.36 -4.65
CA THR A 122 -6.70 -21.18 -5.63
C THR A 122 -6.56 -22.11 -6.83
N SER A 123 -5.33 -22.43 -7.24
CA SER A 123 -5.05 -23.21 -8.45
C SER A 123 -4.69 -24.66 -8.11
N SER A 124 -5.56 -25.58 -8.51
CA SER A 124 -5.36 -27.03 -8.35
C SER A 124 -4.08 -27.54 -9.05
N GLU A 125 -3.72 -26.95 -10.18
CA GLU A 125 -2.48 -27.28 -10.90
C GLU A 125 -1.24 -26.80 -10.12
N SER A 126 -1.34 -25.62 -9.51
CA SER A 126 -0.25 -25.01 -8.72
C SER A 126 -0.07 -25.67 -7.36
N ALA A 127 -1.08 -26.39 -6.84
CA ALA A 127 -0.95 -27.21 -5.63
C ALA A 127 0.06 -28.37 -5.78
N SER A 128 0.44 -28.72 -7.02
CA SER A 128 1.48 -29.72 -7.31
C SER A 128 2.82 -29.10 -7.69
N ASP A 129 2.90 -27.79 -7.84
CA ASP A 129 4.11 -27.08 -8.26
C ASP A 129 5.13 -27.06 -7.12
N SER A 130 6.20 -27.83 -7.31
CA SER A 130 7.26 -27.99 -6.31
C SER A 130 8.13 -26.75 -6.19
N ASP A 131 8.28 -25.96 -7.26
CA ASP A 131 9.09 -24.74 -7.26
C ASP A 131 8.39 -23.61 -6.51
N LEU A 132 7.07 -23.51 -6.70
CA LEU A 132 6.23 -22.56 -5.97
C LEU A 132 6.22 -22.87 -4.48
N ILE A 133 5.98 -24.13 -4.11
CA ILE A 133 5.96 -24.57 -2.71
C ILE A 133 7.35 -24.41 -2.09
N GLY A 134 8.41 -24.76 -2.82
CA GLY A 134 9.79 -24.54 -2.40
C GLY A 134 10.08 -23.07 -2.12
N SER A 135 9.56 -22.16 -2.95
CA SER A 135 9.71 -20.72 -2.75
C SER A 135 9.00 -20.23 -1.48
N ILE A 136 7.78 -20.72 -1.21
CA ILE A 136 7.03 -20.39 0.02
C ILE A 136 7.80 -20.84 1.26
N ILE A 137 8.32 -22.06 1.24
CA ILE A 137 9.02 -22.65 2.38
C ILE A 137 10.39 -22.00 2.58
N ALA A 138 11.09 -21.64 1.51
CA ALA A 138 12.34 -20.90 1.63
C ALA A 138 12.14 -19.54 2.31
N PHE A 139 10.98 -18.91 2.13
CA PHE A 139 10.67 -17.59 2.72
C PHE A 139 10.05 -17.66 4.12
N TYR A 140 9.21 -18.66 4.38
CA TYR A 140 8.48 -18.86 5.64
C TYR A 140 8.89 -20.14 6.37
N GLY A 141 10.14 -20.59 6.23
CA GLY A 141 10.60 -21.90 6.70
C GLY A 141 10.33 -22.18 8.18
N ASP A 142 10.33 -21.14 9.02
CA ASP A 142 10.04 -21.28 10.46
C ASP A 142 8.56 -21.57 10.76
N GLU A 143 7.65 -21.24 9.85
CA GLU A 143 6.20 -21.43 10.01
C GLU A 143 5.74 -22.82 9.53
N PHE A 144 6.48 -23.45 8.60
CA PHE A 144 6.08 -24.69 7.95
C PHE A 144 6.94 -25.87 8.38
N THR A 145 6.30 -26.97 8.75
CA THR A 145 7.01 -28.14 9.31
C THR A 145 7.68 -28.98 8.21
N HIS A 146 6.95 -29.25 7.12
CA HIS A 146 7.41 -30.09 5.99
C HIS A 146 6.73 -29.68 4.68
N ALA A 147 7.50 -29.68 3.58
CA ALA A 147 7.01 -29.37 2.23
C ALA A 147 5.95 -30.35 1.74
N ASP A 148 6.21 -31.64 1.94
CA ASP A 148 5.34 -32.73 1.47
C ASP A 148 3.97 -32.68 2.14
N ARG A 149 3.95 -32.29 3.43
CA ARG A 149 2.70 -32.13 4.19
C ARG A 149 1.88 -31.00 3.62
N LEU A 150 2.48 -29.85 3.34
CA LEU A 150 1.77 -28.72 2.74
C LEU A 150 1.20 -29.10 1.36
N GLN A 151 2.02 -29.72 0.51
CA GLN A 151 1.59 -30.15 -0.82
C GLN A 151 0.42 -31.14 -0.76
N THR A 152 0.49 -32.11 0.16
CA THR A 152 -0.58 -33.10 0.34
C THR A 152 -1.88 -32.45 0.81
N GLN A 153 -1.80 -31.50 1.74
CA GLN A 153 -2.98 -30.80 2.24
C GLN A 153 -3.61 -29.88 1.19
N LEU A 154 -2.81 -29.22 0.34
CA LEU A 154 -3.32 -28.42 -0.79
C LEU A 154 -4.06 -29.31 -1.81
N LYS A 155 -3.48 -30.46 -2.17
CA LYS A 155 -4.15 -31.46 -3.02
C LYS A 155 -5.46 -31.93 -2.40
N LEU A 156 -5.46 -32.26 -1.11
CA LEU A 156 -6.65 -32.68 -0.37
C LEU A 156 -7.74 -31.61 -0.43
N LEU A 157 -7.39 -30.34 -0.27
CA LEU A 157 -8.35 -29.22 -0.30
C LEU A 157 -9.07 -29.13 -1.65
N HIS A 158 -8.35 -29.30 -2.75
CA HIS A 158 -8.95 -29.31 -4.09
C HIS A 158 -9.74 -30.58 -4.40
N CYS A 159 -9.45 -31.70 -3.74
CA CYS A 159 -10.25 -32.92 -3.84
C CYS A 159 -11.52 -32.89 -2.98
N SER A 160 -11.48 -32.21 -1.82
CA SER A 160 -12.58 -32.18 -0.84
C SER A 160 -13.56 -31.03 -1.04
N GLY A 161 -13.15 -29.96 -1.72
CA GLY A 161 -13.96 -28.77 -1.99
C GLY A 161 -14.20 -28.56 -3.48
N ALA A 162 -15.43 -28.76 -3.93
CA ALA A 162 -15.83 -28.40 -5.29
C ALA A 162 -15.56 -26.91 -5.56
N ALA A 163 -14.76 -26.62 -6.59
CA ALA A 163 -14.57 -25.29 -7.20
C ALA A 163 -14.27 -24.14 -6.22
N LEU A 164 -13.38 -24.35 -5.25
CA LEU A 164 -12.88 -23.26 -4.40
C LEU A 164 -11.84 -22.42 -5.18
N THR A 165 -12.31 -21.47 -6.00
CA THR A 165 -11.45 -20.54 -6.75
C THR A 165 -11.15 -19.25 -6.00
N ASP A 166 -11.88 -18.96 -4.93
CA ASP A 166 -11.81 -17.65 -4.27
C ASP A 166 -11.43 -17.80 -2.79
N LEU A 167 -10.55 -16.93 -2.30
CA LEU A 167 -10.15 -16.90 -0.88
C LEU A 167 -11.34 -16.85 0.11
N PRO A 168 -12.40 -16.04 -0.10
CA PRO A 168 -13.54 -16.02 0.82
C PRO A 168 -14.27 -17.37 0.89
N SER A 169 -14.38 -18.07 -0.23
CA SER A 169 -15.00 -19.40 -0.31
C SER A 169 -14.16 -20.43 0.45
N ILE A 170 -12.83 -20.39 0.28
CA ILE A 170 -11.88 -21.23 1.03
C ILE A 170 -11.97 -20.97 2.53
N ILE A 171 -12.01 -19.70 2.95
CA ILE A 171 -12.15 -19.33 4.36
C ILE A 171 -13.47 -19.84 4.94
N THR A 172 -14.56 -19.76 4.17
CA THR A 172 -15.88 -20.22 4.61
C THR A 172 -15.91 -21.73 4.77
N TYR A 173 -15.34 -22.47 3.81
CA TYR A 173 -15.15 -23.91 3.89
C TYR A 173 -14.32 -24.32 5.11
N LEU A 174 -13.15 -23.71 5.30
CA LEU A 174 -12.30 -24.03 6.46
C LEU A 174 -12.97 -23.68 7.79
N LYS A 175 -13.86 -22.69 7.83
CA LYS A 175 -14.63 -22.36 9.04
C LYS A 175 -15.70 -23.40 9.35
N SER A 176 -16.37 -23.97 8.34
CA SER A 176 -17.42 -24.98 8.53
C SER A 176 -16.91 -26.33 9.02
N LEU A 177 -15.60 -26.60 8.89
CA LEU A 177 -14.98 -27.83 9.37
C LEU A 177 -14.97 -27.95 10.90
N ASN A 178 -15.08 -29.20 11.37
CA ASN A 178 -14.94 -29.57 12.79
C ASN A 178 -13.48 -29.43 13.26
N SER A 179 -13.24 -29.52 14.58
CA SER A 179 -11.90 -29.40 15.16
C SER A 179 -10.93 -30.48 14.65
N THR A 180 -11.42 -31.70 14.46
CA THR A 180 -10.66 -32.83 13.92
C THR A 180 -10.31 -32.62 12.44
N GLU A 181 -11.28 -32.19 11.63
CA GLU A 181 -11.10 -31.88 10.21
C GLU A 181 -10.12 -30.72 10.00
N LYS A 182 -10.16 -29.69 10.85
CA LYS A 182 -9.19 -28.59 10.83
C LYS A 182 -7.76 -29.04 11.08
N SER A 183 -7.55 -30.12 11.84
CA SER A 183 -6.21 -30.70 12.06
C SER A 183 -5.60 -31.21 10.75
N PHE A 184 -6.42 -31.80 9.87
CA PHE A 184 -5.98 -32.28 8.55
C PHE A 184 -5.52 -31.15 7.63
N PHE A 185 -6.04 -29.92 7.79
CA PHE A 185 -5.68 -28.74 7.00
C PHE A 185 -4.80 -27.73 7.75
N SER A 186 -4.05 -28.20 8.74
CA SER A 186 -3.23 -27.36 9.62
C SER A 186 -2.26 -26.41 8.90
N GLU A 187 -1.54 -26.86 7.86
CA GLU A 187 -0.60 -26.04 7.08
C GLU A 187 -1.32 -25.08 6.14
N VAL A 188 -2.42 -25.53 5.52
CA VAL A 188 -3.29 -24.66 4.70
C VAL A 188 -3.88 -23.52 5.51
N ILE A 189 -4.32 -23.80 6.75
CA ILE A 189 -4.80 -22.76 7.67
C ILE A 189 -3.70 -21.75 8.00
N LYS A 190 -2.42 -22.16 8.09
CA LYS A 190 -1.30 -21.22 8.25
C LYS A 190 -1.16 -20.31 7.04
N ILE A 191 -1.21 -20.83 5.81
CA ILE A 191 -1.20 -20.01 4.59
C ILE A 191 -2.34 -18.98 4.61
N VAL A 192 -3.56 -19.42 4.92
CA VAL A 192 -4.72 -18.52 4.99
C VAL A 192 -4.51 -17.43 6.04
N LYS A 193 -3.96 -17.78 7.21
CA LYS A 193 -3.61 -16.78 8.24
C LYS A 193 -2.53 -15.80 7.75
N LEU A 194 -1.49 -16.28 7.08
CA LEU A 194 -0.43 -15.42 6.52
C LEU A 194 -1.01 -14.42 5.53
N ILE A 195 -1.85 -14.87 4.59
CA ILE A 195 -2.52 -13.99 3.62
C ILE A 195 -3.39 -12.94 4.33
N LEU A 196 -4.13 -13.33 5.38
CA LEU A 196 -4.99 -12.40 6.14
C LEU A 196 -4.22 -11.39 6.98
N VAL A 197 -3.00 -11.74 7.42
CA VAL A 197 -2.13 -10.85 8.21
C VAL A 197 -1.33 -9.92 7.31
N MET A 198 -0.95 -10.38 6.11
CA MET A 198 -0.25 -9.55 5.13
C MET A 198 -1.19 -8.47 4.61
N PRO A 199 -0.90 -7.18 4.86
CA PRO A 199 -1.70 -6.12 4.28
C PRO A 199 -1.48 -6.14 2.77
N ALA A 200 -2.48 -6.59 2.01
CA ALA A 200 -2.48 -6.50 0.54
C ALA A 200 -2.30 -5.06 0.05
N THR A 201 -2.65 -4.08 0.91
CA THR A 201 -2.45 -2.65 0.65
C THR A 201 -1.92 -1.87 1.84
N ASN A 202 -1.10 -0.85 1.54
CA ASN A 202 -0.60 0.15 2.50
C ASN A 202 -1.70 1.06 3.09
N ALA A 203 -2.99 0.78 2.90
CA ALA A 203 -4.08 1.62 3.38
C ALA A 203 -4.03 1.81 4.92
N THR A 204 -3.52 0.81 5.65
CA THR A 204 -3.28 0.90 7.10
C THR A 204 -2.20 1.91 7.45
N SER A 205 -1.08 1.96 6.71
CA SER A 205 -0.03 2.95 6.93
C SER A 205 -0.45 4.34 6.45
N GLU A 206 -1.19 4.46 5.35
CA GLU A 206 -1.77 5.72 4.86
C GLU A 206 -2.72 6.36 5.89
N ARG A 207 -3.53 5.55 6.60
CA ARG A 207 -4.36 6.03 7.72
C ARG A 207 -3.51 6.65 8.82
N SER A 208 -2.43 5.97 9.22
CA SER A 208 -1.49 6.46 10.23
C SER A 208 -0.77 7.74 9.79
N PHE A 209 -0.34 7.83 8.54
CA PHE A 209 0.28 9.05 8.00
C PHE A 209 -0.70 10.23 7.88
N SER A 210 -1.95 9.97 7.49
CA SER A 210 -3.00 10.98 7.46
C SER A 210 -3.32 11.51 8.86
N ALA A 211 -3.45 10.61 9.83
CA ALA A 211 -3.59 10.96 11.25
C ALA A 211 -2.37 11.75 11.76
N LEU A 212 -1.16 11.30 11.44
CA LEU A 212 0.08 11.97 11.84
C LEU A 212 0.16 13.39 11.27
N ARG A 213 -0.29 13.61 10.03
CA ARG A 213 -0.33 14.95 9.43
C ARG A 213 -1.28 15.90 10.17
N ARG A 214 -2.35 15.39 10.78
CA ARG A 214 -3.26 16.18 11.64
C ARG A 214 -2.67 16.43 13.02
N LEU A 215 -1.93 15.46 13.57
CA LEU A 215 -1.35 15.56 14.91
C LEU A 215 -0.07 16.40 14.95
N LYS A 216 0.78 16.29 13.93
CA LYS A 216 2.06 16.98 13.80
C LYS A 216 1.85 18.32 13.08
N THR A 217 1.36 19.30 13.83
CA THR A 217 1.20 20.67 13.37
C THR A 217 2.44 21.51 13.65
N TRP A 218 2.56 22.66 12.98
CA TRP A 218 3.69 23.59 13.15
C TRP A 218 3.85 24.08 14.60
N LEU A 219 2.76 24.16 15.37
CA LEU A 219 2.78 24.53 16.78
C LEU A 219 3.23 23.40 17.73
N ARG A 220 3.39 22.17 17.23
CA ARG A 220 3.74 20.98 18.02
C ARG A 220 5.11 20.40 17.67
N THR A 221 5.99 21.22 17.10
CA THR A 221 7.33 20.82 16.63
C THR A 221 8.24 20.26 17.72
N THR A 222 8.02 20.63 18.99
CA THR A 222 8.81 20.16 20.16
C THR A 222 8.29 18.86 20.79
N THR A 223 7.27 18.22 20.21
CA THR A 223 6.73 16.96 20.76
C THR A 223 7.74 15.82 20.56
N CYS A 224 8.19 15.21 21.66
CA CYS A 224 9.06 14.03 21.62
C CYS A 224 8.38 12.86 20.87
N GLN A 225 9.18 12.04 20.18
CA GLN A 225 8.70 10.91 19.39
C GLN A 225 7.82 9.94 20.20
N ALA A 226 8.18 9.66 21.46
CA ALA A 226 7.38 8.80 22.33
C ALA A 226 5.95 9.35 22.52
N ARG A 227 5.83 10.64 22.87
CA ARG A 227 4.53 11.30 23.04
C ARG A 227 3.73 11.32 21.73
N LEU A 228 4.39 11.58 20.60
CA LEU A 228 3.75 11.58 19.28
C LEU A 228 3.16 10.20 18.95
N ASN A 229 3.91 9.12 19.20
CA ASN A 229 3.47 7.75 18.95
C ASN A 229 2.23 7.40 19.80
N TRP A 230 2.24 7.72 21.10
CA TRP A 230 1.09 7.48 21.97
C TRP A 230 -0.14 8.28 21.54
N CYS A 231 0.00 9.56 21.21
CA CYS A 231 -1.10 10.36 20.70
C CYS A 231 -1.64 9.84 19.35
N LEU A 232 -0.76 9.34 18.47
CA LEU A 232 -1.15 8.72 17.22
C LEU A 232 -1.97 7.46 17.44
N LEU A 233 -1.54 6.59 18.36
CA LEU A 233 -2.25 5.36 18.70
C LEU A 233 -3.68 5.66 19.19
N LEU A 234 -3.83 6.61 20.11
CA LEU A 234 -5.13 7.07 20.61
C LEU A 234 -6.00 7.66 19.49
N HIS A 235 -5.41 8.43 18.57
CA HIS A 235 -6.16 9.03 17.47
C HIS A 235 -6.63 7.99 16.43
N VAL A 236 -5.77 7.03 16.07
CA VAL A 236 -6.10 5.96 15.12
C VAL A 236 -7.17 5.02 15.69
N HIS A 237 -7.11 4.75 16.99
CA HIS A 237 -8.07 3.89 17.70
C HIS A 237 -9.10 4.68 18.51
N LYS A 238 -9.51 5.85 18.03
CA LYS A 238 -10.41 6.77 18.76
C LYS A 238 -11.65 6.07 19.34
N GLN A 239 -12.29 5.17 18.57
CA GLN A 239 -13.46 4.41 19.06
C GLN A 239 -13.19 3.60 20.33
N ARG A 240 -11.99 3.00 20.45
CA ARG A 240 -11.59 2.28 21.66
C ARG A 240 -11.19 3.24 22.76
N THR A 241 -10.53 4.34 22.41
CA THR A 241 -10.12 5.40 23.35
C THR A 241 -11.31 6.09 24.00
N ASP A 242 -12.37 6.36 23.24
CA ASP A 242 -13.61 6.99 23.74
C ASP A 242 -14.33 6.10 24.78
N GLY A 243 -14.07 4.79 24.77
CA GLY A 243 -14.59 3.83 25.74
C GLY A 243 -13.72 3.60 26.98
N LEU A 244 -12.60 4.30 27.13
CA LEU A 244 -11.74 4.17 28.31
C LEU A 244 -12.37 4.89 29.52
N PRO A 245 -12.34 4.29 30.72
CA PRO A 245 -12.82 4.93 31.95
C PRO A 245 -11.86 6.05 32.37
N LEU A 246 -12.05 7.24 31.80
CA LEU A 246 -11.19 8.42 32.02
C LEU A 246 -11.04 8.76 33.51
N LYS A 247 -12.11 8.64 34.30
CA LYS A 247 -12.08 8.93 35.74
C LYS A 247 -11.14 7.99 36.49
N GLU A 248 -11.25 6.69 36.24
CA GLU A 248 -10.39 5.68 36.87
C GLU A 248 -8.93 5.88 36.47
N LEU A 249 -8.68 6.11 35.19
CA LEU A 249 -7.34 6.28 34.63
C LEU A 249 -6.66 7.56 35.14
N VAL A 250 -7.42 8.65 35.30
CA VAL A 250 -6.92 9.88 35.94
C VAL A 250 -6.62 9.62 37.41
N ASN A 251 -7.51 8.96 38.15
CA ASN A 251 -7.26 8.63 39.55
C ASN A 251 -6.00 7.76 39.71
N GLU A 252 -5.78 6.77 38.86
CA GLU A 252 -4.55 5.98 38.82
C GLU A 252 -3.31 6.84 38.50
N PHE A 253 -3.38 7.70 37.49
CA PHE A 253 -2.27 8.58 37.11
C PHE A 253 -1.86 9.54 38.24
N VAL A 254 -2.85 10.03 38.99
CA VAL A 254 -2.66 10.94 40.11
C VAL A 254 -2.04 10.17 41.29
N THR A 255 -2.51 8.96 41.62
CA THR A 255 -1.97 8.17 42.75
C THR A 255 -0.53 7.73 42.55
N CYS A 256 -0.03 7.65 41.31
CA CYS A 256 1.38 7.34 41.05
C CYS A 256 2.39 8.38 41.56
N ASN A 257 1.98 9.59 41.95
CA ASN A 257 2.90 10.62 42.45
C ASN A 257 2.22 11.54 43.48
N GLU A 258 2.79 11.66 44.67
CA GLU A 258 2.25 12.54 45.73
C GLU A 258 2.08 14.00 45.31
N SER A 259 2.97 14.51 44.46
CA SER A 259 2.86 15.88 43.93
C SER A 259 1.63 16.03 43.05
N ARG A 260 1.26 14.99 42.29
CA ARG A 260 0.05 14.97 41.46
C ARG A 260 -1.20 14.86 42.32
N MET A 261 -1.17 14.00 43.35
CA MET A 261 -2.26 13.89 44.34
C MET A 261 -2.58 15.23 44.98
N ARG A 262 -1.56 16.00 45.39
CA ARG A 262 -1.76 17.33 46.00
C ARG A 262 -2.31 18.35 45.01
N LEU A 263 -1.92 18.29 43.73
CA LEU A 263 -2.30 19.30 42.74
C LEU A 263 -3.66 19.05 42.09
N PHE A 264 -3.95 17.79 41.74
CA PHE A 264 -5.15 17.42 40.99
C PHE A 264 -6.26 16.84 41.86
N GLY A 265 -5.94 16.35 43.07
CA GLY A 265 -6.91 15.70 43.95
C GLY A 265 -7.43 14.37 43.39
N ARG A 266 -8.41 13.78 44.07
CA ARG A 266 -9.10 12.56 43.63
C ARG A 266 -10.43 12.94 42.99
N TYR A 267 -10.70 12.42 41.79
CA TYR A 267 -11.98 12.63 41.12
C TYR A 267 -13.04 11.71 41.72
N PRO A 268 -14.24 12.22 42.03
CA PRO A 268 -15.35 11.41 42.54
C PRO A 268 -15.89 10.45 41.48
N GLU A 269 -16.37 9.30 41.94
CA GLU A 269 -16.95 8.22 41.10
C GLU A 269 -18.05 8.71 40.15
#